data_AF-A0A843CIT0-F1
#
_entry.id   AF-A0A843CIT0-F1
#
_cell.length_a   1.000
_cell.length_b   1.000
_cell.length_c   1.000
_cell.angle_alpha   90.00
_cell.angle_beta   90.00
_cell.angle_gamma   90.00
#
_symmetry.space_group_name_H-M   'P 1'
#
loop_
_entity.id
_entity.type
_entity.pdbx_description
1 polymer ?
#
loop_
_entity_poly.entity_id
_entity_poly.type
_entity_poly.pdbx_seq_one_letter_code
_entity_poly.pdbx_strand_id
1 'polypeptide(L)'
;ELQLKIAGIIESALAPILDEARRDFPGLYFKSHPRGRETGPRPLILLQIYNIVPDSADEIIVAAQQIIQQVATIRRKTDTG
;
A
#
# COMPACT_ATOMS: atom_id res chain seq x y z
N GLU A 1 2.57 14.55 1.80
CA GLU A 1 1.76 13.35 2.08
C GLU A 1 1.07 12.89 0.80
N LEU A 2 0.73 11.60 0.71
CA LEU A 2 0.01 11.02 -0.42
C LEU A 2 -1.00 9.98 0.08
N GLN A 3 -2.11 9.82 -0.65
CA GLN A 3 -3.12 8.81 -0.33
C GLN A 3 -3.41 7.90 -1.53
N LEU A 4 -3.43 6.59 -1.29
CA LEU A 4 -3.83 5.56 -2.25
C LEU A 4 -5.14 4.91 -1.82
N LYS A 5 -6.00 4.64 -2.80
CA LYS A 5 -7.20 3.81 -2.64
C LYS A 5 -6.92 2.46 -3.28
N ILE A 6 -6.80 1.43 -2.47
CA ILE A 6 -6.46 0.08 -2.91
C ILE A 6 -7.68 -0.81 -2.73
N ALA A 7 -8.32 -1.21 -3.82
CA ALA A 7 -9.49 -2.08 -3.79
C ALA A 7 -9.10 -3.54 -4.07
N GLY A 8 -9.96 -4.50 -3.70
CA GLY A 8 -9.87 -5.89 -4.14
C GLY A 8 -8.69 -6.69 -3.57
N ILE A 9 -8.03 -6.19 -2.52
CA ILE A 9 -7.06 -6.97 -1.73
C ILE A 9 -7.39 -6.81 -0.24
N ILE A 10 -7.15 -7.86 0.53
CA ILE A 10 -7.32 -7.87 1.99
C ILE A 10 -6.06 -7.33 2.68
N GLU A 11 -6.19 -6.92 3.94
CA GLU A 11 -5.09 -6.29 4.69
C GLU A 11 -3.89 -7.24 4.86
N SER A 12 -4.12 -8.54 5.08
CA SER A 12 -3.03 -9.52 5.21
C SER A 12 -2.18 -9.69 3.94
N ALA A 13 -2.75 -9.42 2.76
CA ALA A 13 -2.01 -9.42 1.51
C ALA A 13 -1.21 -8.11 1.29
N LEU A 14 -1.70 -7.00 1.86
CA LEU A 14 -1.02 -5.70 1.79
C LEU A 14 0.10 -5.58 2.84
N ALA A 15 -0.08 -6.16 4.03
CA ALA A 15 0.88 -6.08 5.15
C ALA A 15 2.35 -6.36 4.76
N PRO A 16 2.70 -7.47 4.07
CA PRO A 16 4.09 -7.72 3.69
C PRO A 16 4.67 -6.69 2.71
N ILE A 17 3.84 -6.14 1.82
CA ILE A 17 4.25 -5.05 0.91
C ILE A 17 4.61 -3.80 1.71
N LEU A 18 3.81 -3.48 2.73
CA LEU A 18 4.07 -2.32 3.60
C LEU A 18 5.31 -2.54 4.48
N ASP A 19 5.54 -3.77 4.95
CA ASP A 19 6.75 -4.09 5.71
C ASP A 19 8.02 -3.96 4.88
N GLU A 20 7.97 -4.30 3.60
CA GLU A 20 9.08 -4.03 2.67
C GLU A 20 9.25 -2.54 2.42
N ALA A 21 8.18 -1.82 2.08
CA ALA A 21 8.24 -0.37 1.87
C ALA A 21 8.78 0.39 3.12
N ARG A 22 8.44 -0.04 4.33
CA ARG A 22 9.01 0.54 5.56
C ARG A 22 10.51 0.32 5.70
N ARG A 23 11.04 -0.80 5.21
CA ARG A 23 12.49 -1.08 5.23
C ARG A 23 13.22 -0.26 4.18
N ASP A 24 12.61 -0.11 3.00
CA ASP A 24 13.22 0.57 1.86
C ASP A 24 13.15 2.09 1.98
N PHE A 25 12.11 2.62 2.64
CA PHE A 25 11.86 4.05 2.82
C PHE A 25 11.74 4.42 4.31
N PRO A 26 12.85 4.42 5.07
CA PRO A 26 12.84 4.68 6.52
C PRO A 26 12.41 6.11 6.88
N GLY A 27 12.43 7.05 5.93
CA GLY A 27 11.92 8.42 6.10
C GLY A 27 10.40 8.56 5.96
N LEU A 28 9.69 7.46 5.66
CA LEU A 28 8.25 7.47 5.41
C LEU A 28 7.47 6.72 6.49
N TYR A 29 6.27 7.24 6.78
CA TYR A 29 5.30 6.59 7.64
C TYR A 29 4.08 6.13 6.83
N PHE A 30 3.72 4.85 6.97
CA PHE A 30 2.66 4.18 6.22
C PHE A 30 1.51 3.81 7.14
N LYS A 31 0.32 4.34 6.85
CA LYS A 31 -0.90 4.09 7.63
C LYS A 31 -1.99 3.48 6.74
N SER A 32 -2.32 2.21 6.97
CA SER A 32 -3.45 1.53 6.32
C SER A 32 -4.73 1.67 7.14
N HIS A 33 -5.84 1.84 6.43
CA HIS A 33 -7.17 1.89 7.00
C HIS A 33 -8.11 1.03 6.15
N PRO A 34 -8.44 -0.19 6.58
CA PRO A 34 -9.49 -0.97 5.93
C PRO A 34 -10.82 -0.20 6.04
N ARG A 35 -11.60 -0.22 4.96
CA ARG A 35 -12.91 0.40 4.84
C ARG A 35 -13.92 -0.66 4.42
N GLY A 36 -15.02 -0.74 5.17
CA GLY A 36 -16.07 -1.75 4.94
C GLY A 36 -15.75 -3.09 5.60
N ARG A 37 -16.46 -4.15 5.19
CA ARG A 37 -16.21 -5.53 5.65
C ARG A 37 -15.08 -6.15 4.83
N GLU A 38 -14.05 -6.65 5.50
CA GLU A 38 -12.93 -7.38 4.85
C GLU A 38 -13.41 -8.62 4.07
N THR A 39 -14.55 -9.21 4.45
CA THR A 39 -15.16 -10.36 3.79
C THR A 39 -16.15 -9.98 2.67
N GLY A 40 -16.28 -8.69 2.35
CA GLY A 40 -17.11 -8.21 1.25
C GLY A 40 -16.49 -8.45 -0.13
N PRO A 41 -17.29 -8.40 -1.21
CA PRO A 41 -16.83 -8.76 -2.56
C PRO A 41 -15.71 -7.86 -3.11
N ARG A 42 -15.47 -6.69 -2.51
CA ARG A 42 -14.36 -5.79 -2.83
C ARG A 42 -13.88 -5.08 -1.56
N PRO A 43 -12.91 -5.67 -0.82
CA PRO A 43 -12.27 -4.99 0.29
C PRO A 43 -11.65 -3.69 -0.21
N LEU A 44 -11.69 -2.65 0.60
CA LEU A 44 -11.09 -1.35 0.29
C LEU A 44 -10.13 -0.98 1.40
N ILE A 45 -8.89 -0.66 1.04
CA ILE A 45 -7.89 -0.14 1.96
C ILE A 45 -7.54 1.27 1.51
N LEU A 46 -7.63 2.23 2.45
CA LEU A 46 -7.02 3.53 2.28
C LEU A 46 -5.62 3.47 2.86
N LEU A 47 -4.62 3.73 2.03
CA LEU A 47 -3.23 3.83 2.46
C LEU A 47 -2.81 5.30 2.42
N GLN A 48 -2.31 5.80 3.54
CA GLN A 48 -1.73 7.13 3.66
C GLN A 48 -0.23 7.00 3.85
N ILE A 49 0.53 7.80 3.09
CA ILE A 49 1.99 7.85 3.13
C ILE A 49 2.39 9.27 3.54
N TYR A 50 3.07 9.36 4.68
CA TYR A 50 3.54 10.59 5.25
C TYR A 50 5.05 10.62 5.18
N ASN A 51 5.59 11.82 5.00
CA ASN A 51 7.00 12.04 5.23
C ASN A 51 7.20 12.38 6.71
N ILE A 52 8.16 11.74 7.37
CA ILE A 52 8.53 12.02 8.77
C ILE A 52 9.91 12.66 8.90
N VAL A 53 10.63 12.86 7.79
CA VAL A 53 11.95 13.53 7.73
C VAL A 53 11.90 14.67 6.70
N PRO A 54 12.50 15.84 6.94
CA PRO A 54 12.63 16.85 5.89
C PRO A 54 13.27 16.26 4.60
N ASP A 55 12.84 16.73 3.42
CA ASP A 55 13.35 16.36 2.08
C ASP A 55 13.01 14.97 1.47
N SER A 56 12.31 14.06 2.15
CA SER A 56 11.86 12.78 1.52
C SER A 56 10.59 12.91 0.65
N ALA A 57 10.33 14.08 0.04
CA ALA A 57 9.15 14.28 -0.79
C ALA A 57 9.16 13.41 -2.06
N ASP A 58 10.33 13.25 -2.69
CA ASP A 58 10.51 12.40 -3.88
C ASP A 58 10.35 10.91 -3.53
N GLU A 59 10.76 10.51 -2.31
CA GLU A 59 10.61 9.14 -1.83
C GLU A 59 9.14 8.71 -1.74
N ILE A 60 8.22 9.62 -1.42
CA ILE A 60 6.77 9.32 -1.36
C ILE A 60 6.29 8.76 -2.70
N ILE A 61 6.71 9.37 -3.82
CA ILE A 61 6.26 8.96 -5.15
C ILE A 61 6.88 7.61 -5.52
N VAL A 62 8.16 7.41 -5.22
CA VAL A 62 8.86 6.15 -5.48
C VAL A 62 8.22 5.01 -4.67
N ALA A 63 7.97 5.23 -3.37
CA ALA A 63 7.30 4.26 -2.51
C ALA A 63 5.89 3.93 -3.00
N ALA A 64 5.12 4.94 -3.42
CA ALA A 64 3.79 4.73 -3.99
C ALA A 64 3.84 3.87 -5.26
N GLN A 65 4.79 4.13 -6.16
CA GLN A 65 4.99 3.33 -7.38
C GLN A 65 5.37 1.88 -7.05
N GLN A 66 6.31 1.66 -6.13
CA GLN A 66 6.70 0.32 -5.68
C GLN A 66 5.48 -0.45 -5.16
N ILE A 67 4.69 0.16 -4.27
CA ILE A 67 3.49 -0.47 -3.70
C ILE A 67 2.46 -0.80 -4.79
N ILE A 68 2.22 0.11 -5.74
CA ILE A 68 1.28 -0.13 -6.85
C ILE A 68 1.72 -1.32 -7.71
N GLN A 69 3.02 -1.42 -8.03
CA GLN A 69 3.55 -2.54 -8.84
C GLN A 69 3.41 -3.88 -8.13
N GLN A 70 3.69 -3.93 -6.83
CA GLN A 70 3.55 -5.15 -6.03
C GLN A 70 2.07 -5.57 -5.90
N VAL A 71 1.16 -4.63 -5.65
CA VAL A 71 -0.29 -4.90 -5.60
C VAL A 71 -0.81 -5.42 -6.95
N ALA A 72 -0.35 -4.84 -8.06
CA ALA A 72 -0.72 -5.30 -9.40
C ALA A 72 -0.23 -6.73 -9.69
N THR A 73 0.86 -7.15 -9.06
CA THR A 73 1.40 -8.51 -9.19
C THR A 73 0.57 -9.52 -8.40
N ILE A 74 0.08 -9.16 -7.21
CA ILE A 74 -0.85 -10.01 -6.43
C ILE A 74 -2.12 -10.29 -7.24
N ARG A 75 -2.73 -9.25 -7.81
CA ARG A 75 -3.97 -9.38 -8.59
C ARG A 75 -3.85 -10.33 -9.79
N ARG A 76 -2.72 -10.30 -10.51
CA ARG A 76 -2.48 -11.23 -11.62
C ARG A 76 -2.43 -12.68 -11.17
N LYS A 77 -1.88 -12.95 -9.98
CA LYS A 77 -1.83 -14.32 -9.44
C LYS A 77 -3.22 -14.83 -9.03
N THR A 78 -4.12 -13.96 -8.58
CA THR A 78 -5.48 -14.34 -8.20
C THR A 78 -6.43 -14.51 -9.39
N ASP A 79 -6.19 -13.83 -10.52
CA ASP A 79 -7.04 -13.93 -11.72
C ASP A 79 -6.71 -15.15 -12.61
N THR A 80 -5.60 -15.84 -12.37
CA THR A 80 -5.14 -17.01 -13.15
C THR A 80 -5.44 -18.34 -12.44
N GLY A 81 -6.26 -18.33 -11.39
CA GLY A 81 -6.60 -19.48 -10.55
C GLY A 81 -8.05 -19.91 -10.68
#